data_AF-A0AAV0IEF3-F1
#
_entry.id   AF-A0AAV0IEF3-F1
#
_cell.length_a   1.000
_cell.length_b   1.000
_cell.length_c   1.000
_cell.angle_alpha   90.00
_cell.angle_beta   90.00
_cell.angle_gamma   90.00
#
_symmetry.space_group_name_H-M   'P 1'
#
loop_
_entity.id
_entity.type
_entity.pdbx_description
1 polymer ?
#
loop_
_entity_poly.entity_id
_entity_poly.type
_entity_poly.pdbx_seq_one_letter_code
_entity_poly.pdbx_strand_id
1 'polypeptide(L)'
;MKRKREMEKASELKSAVEELSLMAIIIKPDHHHHHDPNHDNDGDDGHNCSDGHPAATIPTRPFLHVCSLVVQILDKIGPTMAVLRQDIIHNIQRLEAQFDVDPSLYSNLVEILKKESKEGSSRKRDSCSKALLWLTRSLDFMCSLLQKLAKDLNQDMEQAVEECYNTSLKLWHGWISSAAFKVALKLVPDNTTFVGLLKPKDEANDEILKEDMQALISLLVPILQDIHATLSFNAYPRGDFVDLESAAVKRPRKSKSSSSLLPFRMFKSLGNRLQYYYKLHPLRVLFISLSFGVSVLVILSVYESHFRSMSYYQSLDLEPNDYPYADLKNLVMVAGHSIYTSSSCGGADKEDSWFLEPYQKHPGQAATFLAHIQVGVENVAKDKNALLLFSGGETRKNAGPRSEAQSYWAVAESKGWFGNEASVKWRTLTEEHARDSFENLLFSVCRFRELTGTYPQNITVVSYDFKEERFAQLHRSAIRFPESNFFYSGTPASPAAKEAAAKGEALVRSQFLEDPYGCRGSLWRKKLGRDPFHRSIPYPNGCPEIDGLFKYCGQTLYPGSLPWD
;
A
#
# COMPACT_ATOMS: atom_id res chain seq x y z
N MET A 1 -25.21 8.89 12.64
CA MET A 1 -24.62 8.58 13.96
C MET A 1 -24.76 7.11 14.35
N LYS A 2 -25.92 6.46 14.14
CA LYS A 2 -26.14 5.02 14.43
C LYS A 2 -25.31 4.08 13.52
N ARG A 3 -25.40 4.24 12.19
CA ARG A 3 -24.59 3.52 11.18
C ARG A 3 -23.06 3.63 11.40
N LYS A 4 -22.59 4.78 11.89
CA LYS A 4 -21.16 5.07 12.09
C LYS A 4 -20.59 4.36 13.33
N ARG A 5 -21.41 4.18 14.38
CA ARG A 5 -21.07 3.38 15.56
C ARG A 5 -21.17 1.86 15.30
N GLU A 6 -21.95 1.46 14.30
CA GLU A 6 -22.08 0.04 13.88
C GLU A 6 -20.86 -0.42 13.08
N MET A 7 -20.26 0.43 12.23
CA MET A 7 -19.05 0.11 11.46
C MET A 7 -17.76 0.03 12.31
N GLU A 8 -17.60 0.86 13.34
CA GLU A 8 -16.43 0.80 14.26
C GLU A 8 -16.40 -0.48 15.13
N LYS A 9 -17.50 -1.25 15.13
CA LYS A 9 -17.62 -2.55 15.81
C LYS A 9 -17.65 -3.74 14.85
N ALA A 10 -17.64 -3.52 13.54
CA ALA A 10 -17.80 -4.58 12.56
C ALA A 10 -16.46 -5.28 12.27
N SER A 11 -16.48 -6.62 12.17
CA SER A 11 -15.35 -7.40 11.68
C SER A 11 -15.07 -7.08 10.21
N GLU A 12 -13.86 -7.38 9.71
CA GLU A 12 -13.54 -7.27 8.28
C GLU A 12 -14.50 -8.11 7.44
N LEU A 13 -14.94 -9.26 7.96
CA LEU A 13 -15.92 -10.14 7.33
C LEU A 13 -17.28 -9.45 7.20
N LYS A 14 -17.76 -8.82 8.27
CA LYS A 14 -19.03 -8.06 8.25
C LYS A 14 -18.97 -6.88 7.28
N SER A 15 -17.84 -6.15 7.24
CA SER A 15 -17.63 -5.09 6.25
C SER A 15 -17.68 -5.64 4.81
N ALA A 16 -17.11 -6.83 4.57
CA ALA A 16 -17.17 -7.48 3.26
C ALA A 16 -18.62 -7.83 2.86
N VAL A 17 -19.38 -8.38 3.81
CA VAL A 17 -20.79 -8.76 3.61
C VAL A 17 -21.63 -7.54 3.30
N GLU A 18 -21.47 -6.44 4.05
CA GLU A 18 -22.20 -5.20 3.81
C GLU A 18 -21.91 -4.62 2.41
N GLU A 19 -20.64 -4.52 2.02
CA GLU A 19 -20.24 -4.00 0.71
C GLU A 19 -20.82 -4.86 -0.44
N LEU A 20 -20.67 -6.19 -0.35
CA LEU A 20 -21.19 -7.11 -1.37
C LEU A 20 -22.72 -7.15 -1.41
N SER A 21 -23.38 -7.04 -0.25
CA SER A 21 -24.85 -7.02 -0.16
C SER A 21 -25.46 -5.78 -0.78
N LEU A 22 -24.84 -4.60 -0.56
CA LEU A 22 -25.27 -3.35 -1.20
C LEU A 22 -25.19 -3.45 -2.73
N MET A 23 -24.27 -4.24 -3.26
CA MET A 23 -24.11 -4.45 -4.71
C MET A 23 -25.12 -5.44 -5.30
N ALA A 24 -25.49 -6.50 -4.58
CA ALA A 24 -26.53 -7.43 -5.01
C ALA A 24 -27.90 -6.73 -5.23
N ILE A 25 -28.14 -5.63 -4.51
CA ILE A 25 -29.31 -4.77 -4.66
C ILE A 25 -29.19 -3.85 -5.90
N ILE A 26 -27.99 -3.38 -6.24
CA ILE A 26 -27.76 -2.45 -7.37
C ILE A 26 -27.75 -3.18 -8.73
N ILE A 27 -27.37 -4.46 -8.77
CA ILE A 27 -27.28 -5.26 -10.02
C ILE A 27 -28.65 -5.85 -10.44
N LYS A 28 -29.67 -5.84 -9.57
CA LYS A 28 -31.05 -6.22 -9.93
C LYS A 28 -31.98 -4.99 -10.00
N PRO A 29 -32.15 -4.35 -11.16
CA PRO A 29 -33.33 -3.54 -11.43
C PRO A 29 -34.42 -4.37 -12.13
N ASP A 30 -35.62 -4.38 -11.53
CA ASP A 30 -36.95 -4.66 -12.09
C ASP A 30 -37.19 -5.94 -12.93
N HIS A 31 -37.68 -6.98 -12.25
CA HIS A 31 -38.72 -7.86 -12.80
C HIS A 31 -40.09 -7.47 -12.22
N HIS A 32 -40.61 -6.30 -12.61
CA HIS A 32 -42.04 -6.03 -12.54
C HIS A 32 -42.63 -6.07 -13.95
N HIS A 33 -42.97 -7.27 -14.41
CA HIS A 33 -43.85 -7.41 -15.57
C HIS A 33 -45.25 -6.96 -15.18
N HIS A 34 -45.62 -5.75 -15.57
CA HIS A 34 -47.02 -5.41 -15.78
C HIS A 34 -47.53 -6.18 -16.99
N HIS A 35 -48.51 -7.04 -16.73
CA HIS A 35 -49.26 -7.78 -17.73
C HIS A 35 -50.20 -6.80 -18.42
N ASP A 36 -50.00 -6.52 -19.71
CA ASP A 36 -50.98 -5.83 -20.55
C ASP A 36 -51.27 -6.72 -21.77
N PRO A 37 -52.48 -7.30 -21.88
CA PRO A 37 -52.85 -8.13 -23.02
C PRO A 37 -53.56 -7.25 -24.05
N ASN A 38 -52.92 -7.02 -25.20
CA ASN A 38 -53.52 -6.85 -26.54
C ASN A 38 -52.63 -5.95 -27.41
N HIS A 39 -51.91 -6.53 -28.37
CA HIS A 39 -52.05 -6.11 -29.77
C HIS A 39 -51.43 -7.13 -30.72
N ASP A 40 -52.23 -7.56 -31.69
CA ASP A 40 -51.89 -8.47 -32.76
C ASP A 40 -51.00 -7.83 -33.85
N ASN A 41 -50.21 -8.71 -34.47
CA ASN A 41 -49.93 -8.88 -35.91
C ASN A 41 -48.75 -8.17 -36.64
N ASP A 42 -48.08 -9.05 -37.41
CA ASP A 42 -47.42 -8.93 -38.72
C ASP A 42 -45.95 -8.50 -38.85
N GLY A 43 -45.15 -9.39 -39.46
CA GLY A 43 -44.08 -9.00 -40.41
C GLY A 43 -42.68 -9.60 -40.22
N ASP A 44 -42.46 -10.79 -40.79
CA ASP A 44 -41.28 -11.27 -41.54
C ASP A 44 -39.94 -10.48 -41.49
N ASP A 45 -38.86 -11.11 -41.00
CA ASP A 45 -37.66 -11.43 -41.80
C ASP A 45 -36.58 -12.15 -40.96
N GLY A 46 -35.88 -13.09 -41.59
CA GLY A 46 -35.09 -14.14 -40.94
C GLY A 46 -33.70 -13.79 -40.40
N HIS A 47 -33.32 -14.58 -39.39
CA HIS A 47 -31.98 -15.11 -39.07
C HIS A 47 -30.78 -14.15 -39.01
N ASN A 48 -30.33 -13.83 -37.78
CA ASN A 48 -29.13 -14.50 -37.27
C ASN A 48 -29.03 -14.43 -35.74
N CYS A 49 -28.92 -15.60 -35.11
CA CYS A 49 -28.84 -15.79 -33.67
C CYS A 49 -27.56 -15.16 -33.10
N SER A 50 -27.71 -14.10 -32.31
CA SER A 50 -26.74 -13.74 -31.29
C SER A 50 -27.27 -14.28 -29.97
N ASP A 51 -26.71 -15.38 -29.51
CA ASP A 51 -26.97 -15.94 -28.18
C ASP A 51 -26.63 -14.86 -27.13
N GLY A 52 -27.65 -14.10 -26.74
CA GLY A 52 -27.60 -13.11 -25.67
C GLY A 52 -27.53 -13.81 -24.33
N HIS A 53 -26.34 -14.24 -23.92
CA HIS A 53 -26.04 -14.29 -22.50
C HIS A 53 -25.74 -12.86 -22.04
N PRO A 54 -26.43 -12.35 -21.02
CA PRO A 54 -26.12 -11.04 -20.48
C PRO A 54 -24.63 -11.05 -20.08
N ALA A 55 -23.85 -10.13 -20.64
CA ALA A 55 -22.43 -10.06 -20.35
C ALA A 55 -22.25 -9.89 -18.84
N ALA A 56 -21.59 -10.86 -18.19
CA ALA A 56 -21.31 -10.80 -16.76
C ALA A 56 -20.70 -9.44 -16.43
N THR A 57 -21.36 -8.70 -15.54
CA THR A 57 -20.88 -7.40 -15.09
C THR A 57 -20.25 -7.61 -13.73
N ILE A 58 -18.93 -7.47 -13.67
CA ILE A 58 -18.15 -7.75 -12.46
C ILE A 58 -17.57 -6.41 -11.99
N PRO A 59 -18.18 -5.76 -10.98
CA PRO A 59 -17.74 -4.45 -10.52
C PRO A 59 -16.30 -4.46 -10.00
N THR A 60 -15.43 -3.66 -10.62
CA THR A 60 -14.00 -3.61 -10.30
C THR A 60 -13.74 -3.19 -8.86
N ARG A 61 -14.37 -2.12 -8.38
CA ARG A 61 -14.13 -1.59 -7.02
C ARG A 61 -14.56 -2.55 -5.91
N PRO A 62 -15.79 -3.11 -5.91
CA PRO A 62 -16.19 -4.12 -4.92
C PRO A 62 -15.28 -5.34 -4.88
N PHE A 63 -14.88 -5.87 -6.06
CA PHE A 63 -13.94 -6.99 -6.12
C PHE A 63 -12.59 -6.65 -5.47
N LEU A 64 -12.04 -5.47 -5.76
CA LEU A 64 -10.77 -5.01 -5.18
C LEU A 64 -10.89 -4.70 -3.68
N HIS A 65 -12.06 -4.25 -3.22
CA HIS A 65 -12.34 -4.08 -1.80
C HIS A 65 -12.26 -5.41 -1.05
N VAL A 66 -12.91 -6.46 -1.55
CA VAL A 66 -12.81 -7.82 -0.97
C VAL A 66 -11.36 -8.30 -0.95
N CYS A 67 -10.60 -8.12 -2.04
CA CYS A 67 -9.17 -8.44 -2.06
C CYS A 67 -8.37 -7.66 -0.99
N SER A 68 -8.72 -6.40 -0.74
CA SER A 68 -8.07 -5.55 0.28
C SER A 68 -8.38 -6.00 1.71
N LEU A 69 -9.54 -6.61 1.95
CA LEU A 69 -9.87 -7.19 3.25
C LEU A 69 -9.01 -8.42 3.57
N VAL A 70 -8.64 -9.21 2.55
CA VAL A 70 -7.65 -10.27 2.70
C VAL A 70 -6.33 -9.70 3.22
N VAL A 71 -5.87 -8.57 2.67
CA VAL A 71 -4.65 -7.90 3.12
C VAL A 71 -4.76 -7.48 4.59
N GLN A 72 -5.90 -6.96 5.03
CA GLN A 72 -6.13 -6.57 6.44
C GLN A 72 -6.07 -7.77 7.39
N ILE A 73 -6.61 -8.92 6.99
CA ILE A 73 -6.49 -10.16 7.78
C ILE A 73 -5.02 -10.62 7.83
N LEU A 74 -4.28 -10.55 6.71
CA LEU A 74 -2.85 -10.89 6.70
C LEU A 74 -2.04 -9.92 7.57
N ASP A 75 -2.40 -8.64 7.62
CA ASP A 75 -1.78 -7.64 8.51
C ASP A 75 -1.97 -7.99 9.99
N LYS A 76 -3.15 -8.51 10.35
CA LYS A 76 -3.44 -9.01 11.71
C LYS A 76 -2.63 -10.25 12.09
N ILE A 77 -2.35 -11.15 11.14
CA ILE A 77 -1.49 -12.31 11.35
C ILE A 77 -0.03 -11.87 11.55
N GLY A 78 0.39 -10.85 10.80
CA GLY A 78 1.68 -10.20 10.97
C GLY A 78 2.75 -10.61 9.94
N PRO A 79 4.04 -10.42 10.26
CA PRO A 79 5.12 -10.40 9.26
C PRO A 79 5.38 -11.74 8.58
N THR A 80 4.90 -12.85 9.15
CA THR A 80 5.00 -14.20 8.57
C THR A 80 4.27 -14.30 7.24
N MET A 81 3.27 -13.44 7.00
CA MET A 81 2.48 -13.39 5.77
C MET A 81 2.97 -12.36 4.76
N ALA A 82 4.09 -11.66 5.01
CA ALA A 82 4.55 -10.53 4.20
C ALA A 82 4.70 -10.85 2.70
N VAL A 83 5.18 -12.06 2.35
CA VAL A 83 5.34 -12.47 0.95
C VAL A 83 3.99 -12.61 0.25
N LEU A 84 3.03 -13.31 0.87
CA LEU A 84 1.68 -13.49 0.34
C LEU A 84 0.95 -12.14 0.26
N ARG A 85 1.05 -11.34 1.32
CA ARG A 85 0.50 -9.98 1.40
C ARG A 85 0.98 -9.12 0.24
N GLN A 86 2.29 -9.11 -0.01
CA GLN A 86 2.87 -8.29 -1.06
C GLN A 86 2.45 -8.74 -2.46
N ASP A 87 2.27 -10.04 -2.69
CA ASP A 87 1.75 -10.56 -3.96
C ASP A 87 0.32 -10.07 -4.24
N ILE A 88 -0.57 -10.18 -3.25
CA ILE A 88 -1.96 -9.71 -3.33
C ILE A 88 -2.00 -8.20 -3.59
N ILE A 89 -1.23 -7.40 -2.83
CA ILE A 89 -1.15 -5.94 -3.00
C ILE A 89 -0.74 -5.56 -4.43
N HIS A 90 0.30 -6.18 -4.98
CA HIS A 90 0.75 -5.86 -6.34
C HIS A 90 -0.31 -6.20 -7.40
N ASN A 91 -1.07 -7.28 -7.20
CA ASN A 91 -2.14 -7.65 -8.12
C ASN A 91 -3.33 -6.69 -8.02
N ILE A 92 -3.70 -6.23 -6.81
CA ILE A 92 -4.70 -5.18 -6.60
C ILE A 92 -4.27 -3.90 -7.31
N GLN A 93 -3.06 -3.40 -7.01
CA GLN A 93 -2.53 -2.16 -7.57
C GLN A 93 -2.50 -2.17 -9.10
N ARG A 94 -2.26 -3.32 -9.71
CA ARG A 94 -2.26 -3.46 -11.17
C ARG A 94 -3.66 -3.25 -11.76
N LEU A 95 -4.69 -3.83 -11.15
CA LEU A 95 -6.07 -3.64 -11.58
C LEU A 95 -6.59 -2.23 -11.27
N GLU A 96 -6.19 -1.65 -10.14
CA GLU A 96 -6.49 -0.25 -9.80
C GLU A 96 -5.88 0.72 -10.81
N ALA A 97 -4.62 0.51 -11.20
CA ALA A 97 -3.96 1.33 -12.19
C ALA A 97 -4.70 1.32 -13.53
N GLN A 98 -5.26 0.17 -13.93
CA GLN A 98 -6.06 0.07 -15.14
C GLN A 98 -7.45 0.68 -14.98
N PHE A 99 -8.10 0.53 -13.82
CA PHE A 99 -9.35 1.21 -13.49
C PHE A 99 -9.22 2.74 -13.59
N ASP A 100 -8.11 3.28 -13.08
CA ASP A 100 -7.84 4.72 -13.03
C ASP A 100 -7.63 5.36 -14.41
N VAL A 101 -7.34 4.57 -15.46
CA VAL A 101 -7.21 5.07 -16.84
C VAL A 101 -8.55 5.59 -17.35
N ASP A 102 -9.62 4.86 -17.09
CA ASP A 102 -10.99 5.25 -17.43
C ASP A 102 -11.97 4.59 -16.43
N PRO A 103 -12.29 5.28 -15.32
CA PRO A 103 -13.15 4.74 -14.28
C PRO A 103 -14.56 4.36 -14.74
N SER A 104 -15.03 4.96 -15.85
CA SER A 104 -16.34 4.66 -16.41
C SER A 104 -16.31 3.35 -17.18
N LEU A 105 -15.35 3.18 -18.08
CA LEU A 105 -15.18 1.99 -18.91
C LEU A 105 -14.72 0.77 -18.09
N TYR A 106 -13.73 0.96 -17.21
CA TYR A 106 -13.15 -0.11 -16.42
C TYR A 106 -13.83 -0.31 -15.06
N SER A 107 -15.01 0.29 -14.87
CA SER A 107 -15.93 -0.06 -13.78
C SER A 107 -16.31 -1.54 -13.76
N ASN A 108 -16.24 -2.20 -14.92
CA ASN A 108 -16.42 -3.64 -15.10
C ASN A 108 -15.07 -4.33 -15.43
N LEU A 109 -14.66 -5.30 -14.63
CA LEU A 109 -13.43 -6.08 -14.84
C LEU A 109 -13.40 -6.77 -16.22
N VAL A 110 -14.56 -7.12 -16.76
CA VAL A 110 -14.65 -7.75 -18.08
C VAL A 110 -14.13 -6.83 -19.19
N GLU A 111 -14.29 -5.52 -19.07
CA GLU A 111 -13.78 -4.56 -20.06
C GLU A 111 -12.24 -4.46 -20.03
N ILE A 112 -11.64 -4.61 -18.83
CA ILE A 112 -10.17 -4.71 -18.69
C ILE A 112 -9.64 -5.94 -19.44
N LEU A 113 -10.28 -7.10 -19.25
CA LEU A 113 -9.89 -8.34 -19.91
C LEU A 113 -10.09 -8.27 -21.43
N LYS A 114 -11.21 -7.70 -21.89
CA LYS A 114 -11.48 -7.49 -23.32
C LYS A 114 -10.40 -6.63 -23.97
N LYS A 115 -9.99 -5.54 -23.31
CA LYS A 115 -8.89 -4.69 -23.79
C LYS A 115 -7.59 -5.49 -23.95
N GLU A 116 -7.16 -6.18 -22.90
CA GLU A 116 -5.88 -6.92 -22.96
C GLU A 116 -5.92 -8.09 -23.94
N SER A 117 -7.08 -8.72 -24.13
CA SER A 117 -7.29 -9.75 -25.14
C SER A 117 -7.14 -9.18 -26.56
N LYS A 118 -7.81 -8.04 -26.85
CA LYS A 118 -7.70 -7.33 -28.13
C LYS A 118 -6.26 -6.86 -28.42
N GLU A 119 -5.54 -6.42 -27.39
CA GLU A 119 -4.13 -5.98 -27.50
C GLU A 119 -3.12 -7.14 -27.54
N GLY A 120 -3.56 -8.39 -27.36
CA GLY A 120 -2.68 -9.57 -27.25
C GLY A 120 -1.74 -9.51 -26.04
N SER A 121 -2.06 -8.71 -25.03
CA SER A 121 -1.23 -8.44 -23.85
C SER A 121 -1.63 -9.28 -22.62
N SER A 122 -2.76 -9.99 -22.68
CA SER A 122 -3.32 -10.79 -21.55
C SER A 122 -2.35 -11.81 -20.94
N ARG A 123 -1.39 -12.33 -21.73
CA ARG A 123 -0.40 -13.33 -21.28
C ARG A 123 0.93 -12.75 -20.80
N LYS A 124 1.13 -11.43 -20.88
CA LYS A 124 2.35 -10.77 -20.37
C LYS A 124 2.51 -11.00 -18.88
N ARG A 125 3.73 -10.84 -18.35
CA ARG A 125 4.02 -11.12 -16.93
C ARG A 125 3.27 -10.17 -16.00
N ASP A 126 3.09 -8.94 -16.45
CA ASP A 126 2.55 -7.78 -15.77
C ASP A 126 1.14 -7.42 -16.27
N SER A 127 0.39 -8.38 -16.82
CA SER A 127 -0.99 -8.15 -17.28
C SER A 127 -2.00 -8.11 -16.13
N CYS A 128 -3.06 -7.33 -16.32
CA CYS A 128 -4.24 -7.29 -15.46
C CYS A 128 -4.96 -8.64 -15.44
N SER A 129 -4.99 -9.35 -16.58
CA SER A 129 -5.57 -10.69 -16.70
C SER A 129 -4.89 -11.69 -15.76
N LYS A 130 -3.55 -11.64 -15.66
CA LYS A 130 -2.83 -12.48 -14.70
C LYS A 130 -3.03 -12.05 -13.26
N ALA A 131 -3.08 -10.73 -13.00
CA ALA A 131 -3.37 -10.24 -11.66
C ALA A 131 -4.75 -10.72 -11.18
N LEU A 132 -5.78 -10.58 -12.02
CA LEU A 132 -7.13 -11.05 -11.72
C LEU A 132 -7.15 -12.57 -11.48
N LEU A 133 -6.46 -13.36 -12.31
CA LEU A 133 -6.36 -14.80 -12.13
C LEU A 133 -5.77 -15.20 -10.76
N TRP A 134 -4.66 -14.56 -10.34
CA TRP A 134 -4.01 -14.87 -9.06
C TRP A 134 -4.83 -14.40 -7.85
N LEU A 135 -5.51 -13.25 -7.95
CA LEU A 135 -6.45 -12.81 -6.93
C LEU A 135 -7.62 -13.79 -6.80
N THR A 136 -8.21 -14.21 -7.92
CA THR A 136 -9.33 -15.17 -7.93
C THR A 136 -8.95 -16.47 -7.22
N ARG A 137 -7.77 -17.04 -7.54
CA ARG A 137 -7.28 -18.26 -6.86
C ARG A 137 -7.04 -18.07 -5.37
N SER A 138 -6.59 -16.88 -4.95
CA SER A 138 -6.40 -16.55 -3.54
C SER A 138 -7.75 -16.48 -2.80
N LEU A 139 -8.76 -15.92 -3.46
CA LEU A 139 -10.13 -15.87 -2.94
C LEU A 139 -10.80 -17.26 -2.93
N ASP A 140 -10.53 -18.13 -3.90
CA ASP A 140 -11.00 -19.53 -3.88
C ASP A 140 -10.44 -20.28 -2.65
N PHE A 141 -9.14 -20.09 -2.37
CA PHE A 141 -8.49 -20.62 -1.17
C PHE A 141 -9.15 -20.06 0.10
N MET A 142 -9.36 -18.74 0.17
CA MET A 142 -10.02 -18.09 1.31
C MET A 142 -11.43 -18.62 1.53
N CYS A 143 -12.28 -18.67 0.50
CA CYS A 143 -13.62 -19.22 0.59
C CYS A 143 -13.61 -20.67 1.09
N SER A 144 -12.66 -21.48 0.61
CA SER A 144 -12.51 -22.86 1.06
C SER A 144 -12.14 -22.95 2.55
N LEU A 145 -11.24 -22.07 3.02
CA LEU A 145 -10.83 -22.02 4.42
C LEU A 145 -11.97 -21.53 5.33
N LEU A 146 -12.64 -20.43 4.95
CA LEU A 146 -13.80 -19.91 5.68
C LEU A 146 -14.93 -20.96 5.74
N GLN A 147 -15.14 -21.73 4.67
CA GLN A 147 -16.15 -22.79 4.67
C GLN A 147 -15.81 -23.93 5.64
N LYS A 148 -14.51 -24.25 5.83
CA LYS A 148 -14.08 -25.21 6.85
C LYS A 148 -14.30 -24.66 8.26
N LEU A 149 -13.86 -23.43 8.52
CA LEU A 149 -13.99 -22.78 9.83
C LEU A 149 -15.45 -22.57 10.23
N ALA A 150 -16.32 -22.21 9.28
CA ALA A 150 -17.76 -22.07 9.53
C ALA A 150 -18.43 -23.39 9.94
N LYS A 151 -17.86 -24.54 9.54
CA LYS A 151 -18.34 -25.87 9.97
C LYS A 151 -17.80 -26.25 11.34
N ASP A 152 -16.52 -26.00 11.60
CA ASP A 152 -15.86 -26.31 12.86
C ASP A 152 -14.74 -25.32 13.17
N LEU A 153 -14.96 -24.45 14.15
CA LEU A 153 -13.98 -23.46 14.63
C LEU A 153 -12.87 -24.09 15.48
N ASN A 154 -13.06 -25.33 15.94
CA ASN A 154 -12.06 -26.07 16.71
C ASN A 154 -11.13 -26.91 15.83
N GLN A 155 -11.31 -26.86 14.50
CA GLN A 155 -10.45 -27.56 13.57
C GLN A 155 -9.00 -27.08 13.70
N ASP A 156 -8.05 -28.01 13.62
CA ASP A 156 -6.63 -27.69 13.58
C ASP A 156 -6.33 -26.78 12.38
N MET A 157 -5.79 -25.59 12.67
CA MET A 157 -5.63 -24.54 11.67
C MET A 157 -4.56 -24.88 10.63
N GLU A 158 -3.48 -25.56 11.05
CA GLU A 158 -2.45 -26.03 10.15
C GLU A 158 -3.04 -27.01 9.14
N GLN A 159 -3.76 -28.03 9.62
CA GLN A 159 -4.43 -29.01 8.79
C GLN A 159 -5.47 -28.37 7.86
N ALA A 160 -6.31 -27.46 8.36
CA ALA A 160 -7.32 -26.78 7.57
C ALA A 160 -6.69 -25.99 6.41
N VAL A 161 -5.63 -25.23 6.69
CA VAL A 161 -4.87 -24.45 5.68
C VAL A 161 -4.20 -25.38 4.68
N GLU A 162 -3.56 -26.47 5.12
CA GLU A 162 -2.91 -27.43 4.23
C GLU A 162 -3.91 -28.11 3.27
N GLU A 163 -5.07 -28.55 3.78
CA GLU A 163 -6.12 -29.15 2.98
C GLU A 163 -6.66 -28.19 1.92
N CYS A 164 -6.99 -26.95 2.32
CA CYS A 164 -7.47 -25.93 1.39
C CYS A 164 -6.42 -25.58 0.34
N TYR A 165 -5.14 -25.50 0.72
CA TYR A 165 -4.04 -25.25 -0.21
C TYR A 165 -3.92 -26.34 -1.27
N ASN A 166 -4.01 -27.60 -0.83
CA ASN A 166 -3.88 -28.77 -1.69
C ASN A 166 -4.94 -28.82 -2.80
N THR A 167 -6.16 -28.32 -2.54
CA THR A 167 -7.27 -28.33 -3.50
C THR A 167 -7.38 -27.06 -4.34
N SER A 168 -6.68 -25.98 -3.99
CA SER A 168 -6.77 -24.68 -4.67
C SER A 168 -5.45 -24.25 -5.30
N LEU A 169 -4.51 -23.74 -4.51
CA LEU A 169 -3.28 -23.09 -4.97
C LEU A 169 -2.19 -24.06 -5.40
N LYS A 170 -2.13 -25.27 -4.81
CA LYS A 170 -1.05 -26.23 -5.05
C LYS A 170 -0.85 -26.59 -6.51
N LEU A 171 -1.94 -26.74 -7.28
CA LEU A 171 -1.90 -27.06 -8.70
C LEU A 171 -1.15 -25.99 -9.52
N TRP A 172 -1.13 -24.75 -9.04
CA TRP A 172 -0.56 -23.60 -9.71
C TRP A 172 0.81 -23.19 -9.18
N HIS A 173 1.20 -23.71 -8.02
CA HIS A 173 2.46 -23.40 -7.36
C HIS A 173 3.57 -24.34 -7.83
N GLY A 174 4.65 -23.76 -8.38
CA GLY A 174 5.88 -24.48 -8.62
C GLY A 174 6.55 -24.96 -7.33
N TRP A 175 7.67 -25.68 -7.46
CA TRP A 175 8.38 -26.24 -6.31
C TRP A 175 8.86 -25.18 -5.30
N ILE A 176 9.21 -23.97 -5.77
CA ILE A 176 9.63 -22.84 -4.93
C ILE A 176 8.46 -22.34 -4.08
N SER A 177 7.35 -21.98 -4.74
CA SER A 177 6.15 -21.49 -4.05
C SER A 177 5.57 -22.55 -3.10
N SER A 178 5.63 -23.83 -3.48
CA SER A 178 5.24 -24.94 -2.61
C SER A 178 6.15 -25.10 -1.38
N ALA A 179 7.45 -24.86 -1.52
CA ALA A 179 8.37 -24.87 -0.38
C ALA A 179 8.12 -23.68 0.55
N ALA A 180 7.91 -22.48 -0.01
CA ALA A 180 7.55 -21.29 0.76
C ALA A 180 6.24 -21.49 1.53
N PHE A 181 5.23 -22.09 0.91
CA PHE A 181 3.98 -22.45 1.57
C PHE A 181 4.22 -23.37 2.78
N LYS A 182 5.06 -24.40 2.67
CA LYS A 182 5.34 -25.31 3.80
C LYS A 182 5.97 -24.59 4.99
N VAL A 183 6.78 -23.55 4.74
CA VAL A 183 7.32 -22.70 5.81
C VAL A 183 6.22 -21.83 6.41
N ALA A 184 5.42 -21.16 5.56
CA ALA A 184 4.31 -20.32 6.00
C ALA A 184 3.28 -21.11 6.81
N LEU A 185 3.01 -22.36 6.43
CA LEU A 185 2.10 -23.28 7.11
C LEU A 185 2.48 -23.47 8.58
N LYS A 186 3.77 -23.61 8.88
CA LYS A 186 4.29 -23.74 10.25
C LYS A 186 4.25 -22.44 11.06
N LEU A 187 3.91 -21.33 10.42
CA LEU A 187 3.81 -20.00 11.01
C LEU A 187 2.36 -19.50 11.07
N VAL A 188 1.40 -20.32 10.66
CA VAL A 188 -0.02 -20.03 10.81
C VAL A 188 -0.35 -20.07 12.31
N PRO A 189 -1.09 -19.08 12.84
CA PRO A 189 -1.53 -19.09 14.23
C PRO A 189 -2.36 -20.34 14.56
N ASP A 190 -2.39 -20.72 15.84
CA ASP A 190 -3.34 -21.74 16.30
C ASP A 190 -4.80 -21.30 16.07
N ASN A 191 -5.72 -22.24 16.15
CA ASN A 191 -7.12 -22.01 15.83
C ASN A 191 -7.76 -20.92 16.73
N THR A 192 -7.43 -20.89 18.03
CA THR A 192 -7.98 -19.92 18.96
C THR A 192 -7.51 -18.51 18.64
N THR A 193 -6.21 -18.36 18.34
CA THR A 193 -5.61 -17.09 17.93
C THR A 193 -6.22 -16.63 16.61
N PHE A 194 -6.27 -17.49 15.59
CA PHE A 194 -6.77 -17.14 14.27
C PHE A 194 -8.25 -16.73 14.31
N VAL A 195 -9.11 -17.48 15.01
CA VAL A 195 -10.52 -17.13 15.20
C VAL A 195 -10.64 -15.81 15.97
N GLY A 196 -9.80 -15.57 16.98
CA GLY A 196 -9.73 -14.29 17.69
C GLY A 196 -9.39 -13.11 16.79
N LEU A 197 -8.56 -13.28 15.76
CA LEU A 197 -8.23 -12.22 14.80
C LEU A 197 -9.42 -11.83 13.90
N LEU A 198 -10.33 -12.77 13.64
CA LEU A 198 -11.52 -12.56 12.80
C LEU A 198 -12.70 -11.94 13.57
N LYS A 199 -12.66 -11.97 14.91
CA LYS A 199 -13.71 -11.41 15.77
C LYS A 199 -13.47 -9.93 16.08
N PRO A 200 -14.54 -9.14 16.28
CA PRO A 200 -14.45 -7.86 16.97
C PRO A 200 -13.97 -8.04 18.41
N LYS A 201 -13.25 -7.06 18.96
CA LYS A 201 -12.61 -7.13 20.30
C LYS A 201 -13.59 -7.37 21.47
N ASP A 202 -14.89 -7.14 21.29
CA ASP A 202 -15.92 -7.25 22.32
C ASP A 202 -16.95 -8.37 22.06
N GLU A 203 -16.76 -9.20 21.03
CA GLU A 203 -17.77 -10.17 20.57
C GLU A 203 -17.42 -11.60 20.99
N ALA A 204 -18.10 -12.10 22.03
CA ALA A 204 -17.87 -13.43 22.58
C ALA A 204 -18.60 -14.56 21.81
N ASN A 205 -19.52 -14.24 20.89
CA ASN A 205 -20.38 -15.23 20.25
C ASN A 205 -19.78 -15.78 18.95
N ASP A 206 -19.39 -17.06 18.95
CA ASP A 206 -18.89 -17.79 17.79
C ASP A 206 -19.91 -17.95 16.65
N GLU A 207 -21.22 -17.94 16.97
CA GLU A 207 -22.26 -18.16 15.96
C GLU A 207 -22.38 -16.99 14.98
N ILE A 208 -22.22 -15.74 15.45
CA ILE A 208 -22.24 -14.55 14.59
C ILE A 208 -21.09 -14.59 13.59
N LEU A 209 -19.91 -15.03 14.02
CA LEU A 209 -18.75 -15.19 13.13
C LEU A 209 -19.04 -16.23 12.04
N LYS A 210 -19.65 -17.36 12.39
CA LYS A 210 -20.03 -18.39 11.40
C LYS A 210 -21.05 -17.86 10.40
N GLU A 211 -22.05 -17.10 10.86
CA GLU A 211 -23.04 -16.45 10.01
C GLU A 211 -22.38 -15.47 9.04
N ASP A 212 -21.48 -14.60 9.52
CA ASP A 212 -20.72 -13.65 8.68
C ASP A 212 -19.86 -14.38 7.64
N MET A 213 -19.17 -15.46 8.03
CA MET A 213 -18.41 -16.29 7.08
C MET A 213 -19.31 -16.88 6.00
N GLN A 214 -20.45 -17.46 6.38
CA GLN A 214 -21.40 -18.07 5.44
C GLN A 214 -22.03 -17.04 4.51
N ALA A 215 -22.37 -15.85 5.02
CA ALA A 215 -22.88 -14.75 4.23
C ALA A 215 -21.85 -14.27 3.20
N LEU A 216 -20.59 -14.08 3.62
CA LEU A 216 -19.51 -13.69 2.71
C LEU A 216 -19.30 -14.73 1.61
N ILE A 217 -19.25 -16.01 1.96
CA ILE A 217 -19.11 -17.10 0.99
C ILE A 217 -20.26 -17.08 -0.02
N SER A 218 -21.49 -16.91 0.46
CA SER A 218 -22.70 -16.93 -0.38
C SER A 218 -22.74 -15.77 -1.39
N LEU A 219 -22.18 -14.62 -1.03
CA LEU A 219 -22.08 -13.45 -1.91
C LEU A 219 -20.88 -13.51 -2.85
N LEU A 220 -19.74 -14.05 -2.38
CA LEU A 220 -18.48 -14.02 -3.12
C LEU A 220 -18.37 -15.17 -4.15
N VAL A 221 -18.87 -16.36 -3.82
CA VAL A 221 -18.76 -17.54 -4.71
C VAL A 221 -19.38 -17.29 -6.11
N PRO A 222 -20.57 -16.69 -6.26
CA PRO A 222 -21.12 -16.37 -7.58
C PRO A 222 -20.22 -15.42 -8.38
N ILE A 223 -19.63 -14.41 -7.72
CA ILE A 223 -18.70 -13.47 -8.37
C ILE A 223 -17.45 -14.20 -8.85
N LEU A 224 -16.89 -15.10 -8.03
CA LEU A 224 -15.73 -15.90 -8.43
C LEU A 224 -16.07 -16.82 -9.62
N GLN A 225 -17.27 -17.41 -9.65
CA GLN A 225 -17.74 -18.22 -10.77
C GLN A 225 -17.84 -17.40 -12.07
N ASP A 226 -18.37 -16.18 -12.01
CA ASP A 226 -18.43 -15.26 -13.15
C ASP A 226 -17.03 -14.88 -13.65
N ILE A 227 -16.08 -14.66 -12.73
CA ILE A 227 -14.68 -14.38 -13.08
C ILE A 227 -14.04 -15.59 -13.74
N HIS A 228 -14.21 -16.80 -13.18
CA HIS A 228 -13.70 -18.05 -13.76
C HIS A 228 -14.26 -18.28 -15.17
N ALA A 229 -15.56 -18.07 -15.38
CA ALA A 229 -16.19 -18.16 -16.69
C ALA A 229 -15.63 -17.13 -17.67
N THR A 230 -15.44 -15.88 -17.21
CA THR A 230 -14.92 -14.79 -18.05
C THR A 230 -13.46 -15.02 -18.44
N LEU A 231 -12.61 -15.44 -17.50
CA LEU A 231 -11.21 -15.78 -17.75
C LEU A 231 -11.10 -16.98 -18.71
N SER A 232 -12.02 -17.94 -18.59
CA SER A 232 -12.10 -19.09 -19.51
C SER A 232 -12.51 -18.66 -20.92
N PHE A 233 -13.38 -17.65 -21.08
CA PHE A 233 -13.87 -17.20 -22.39
C PHE A 233 -12.93 -16.21 -23.11
N ASN A 234 -12.38 -15.22 -22.40
CA ASN A 234 -11.63 -14.11 -23.01
C ASN A 234 -10.13 -14.38 -23.16
N ALA A 235 -9.56 -15.34 -22.42
CA ALA A 235 -8.14 -15.69 -22.50
C ALA A 235 -7.88 -17.03 -23.26
N TYR A 236 -8.93 -17.82 -23.52
CA TYR A 236 -8.84 -19.15 -24.13
C TYR A 236 -10.07 -19.45 -25.04
N PRO A 237 -9.92 -19.55 -26.37
CA PRO A 237 -10.98 -20.07 -27.22
C PRO A 237 -11.29 -21.54 -26.83
N ARG A 238 -12.59 -21.91 -26.85
CA ARG A 238 -13.20 -23.21 -26.45
C ARG A 238 -12.56 -24.50 -27.02
N GLY A 239 -11.52 -24.42 -27.85
CA GLY A 239 -10.81 -25.59 -28.39
C GLY A 239 -9.76 -26.20 -27.45
N ASP A 240 -9.24 -25.45 -26.48
CA ASP A 240 -8.10 -25.90 -25.65
C ASP A 240 -8.50 -26.33 -24.22
N PHE A 241 -9.78 -26.23 -23.84
CA PHE A 241 -10.23 -26.60 -22.49
C PHE A 241 -10.37 -28.12 -22.30
N VAL A 242 -10.62 -28.87 -23.38
CA VAL A 242 -10.78 -30.34 -23.33
C VAL A 242 -9.43 -31.05 -23.15
N ASP A 243 -8.33 -30.41 -23.53
CA ASP A 243 -6.98 -31.01 -23.54
C ASP A 243 -6.17 -30.74 -22.26
N LEU A 244 -6.75 -30.05 -21.26
CA LEU A 244 -6.13 -29.85 -19.94
C LEU A 244 -6.76 -30.67 -18.81
N GLU A 245 -7.95 -31.23 -19.01
CA GLU A 245 -8.60 -32.16 -18.07
C GLU A 245 -8.43 -33.64 -18.46
N SER A 246 -8.05 -33.94 -19.71
CA SER A 246 -7.87 -35.33 -20.15
C SER A 246 -6.41 -35.78 -20.00
N ALA A 247 -6.19 -36.63 -18.99
CA ALA A 247 -5.02 -37.50 -18.99
C ALA A 247 -5.08 -38.44 -20.21
N ALA A 248 -4.22 -38.16 -21.20
CA ALA A 248 -3.72 -39.02 -22.27
C ALA A 248 -4.52 -39.12 -23.59
N VAL A 249 -3.93 -38.61 -24.68
CA VAL A 249 -3.42 -39.42 -25.82
C VAL A 249 -2.19 -38.73 -26.45
N LYS A 250 -1.03 -39.39 -26.39
CA LYS A 250 0.18 -39.04 -27.18
C LYS A 250 -0.03 -39.38 -28.66
N ARG A 251 0.54 -38.58 -29.59
CA ARG A 251 1.51 -38.97 -30.68
C ARG A 251 1.58 -37.93 -31.82
N PRO A 252 2.60 -37.92 -32.72
CA PRO A 252 3.91 -38.59 -32.69
C PRO A 252 5.11 -37.65 -33.01
N ARG A 253 6.27 -37.90 -32.39
CA ARG A 253 7.57 -37.53 -32.98
C ARG A 253 8.31 -38.83 -33.31
N LYS A 254 8.91 -38.90 -34.51
CA LYS A 254 9.43 -40.11 -35.16
C LYS A 254 10.41 -40.93 -34.29
N SER A 255 10.29 -42.24 -34.50
CA SER A 255 11.04 -43.40 -34.00
C SER A 255 12.57 -43.23 -33.91
N LYS A 256 13.13 -43.59 -32.75
CA LYS A 256 14.28 -44.51 -32.63
C LYS A 256 13.95 -45.52 -31.52
N SER A 257 14.27 -46.77 -31.79
CA SER A 257 13.70 -47.96 -31.15
C SER A 257 14.18 -48.26 -29.73
N SER A 258 13.25 -48.92 -29.03
CA SER A 258 13.42 -49.95 -27.99
C SER A 258 13.82 -49.55 -26.55
N SER A 259 12.96 -50.07 -25.66
CA SER A 259 13.07 -50.31 -24.21
C SER A 259 12.60 -49.19 -23.26
N SER A 260 11.63 -49.58 -22.44
CA SER A 260 10.81 -48.82 -21.51
C SER A 260 11.49 -48.65 -20.13
N LEU A 261 10.95 -47.71 -19.32
CA LEU A 261 11.16 -47.46 -17.87
C LEU A 261 12.20 -46.38 -17.46
N LEU A 262 11.85 -45.07 -17.40
CA LEU A 262 12.82 -44.04 -16.95
C LEU A 262 12.36 -42.74 -16.21
N PRO A 263 11.14 -42.50 -15.68
CA PRO A 263 10.93 -41.35 -14.77
C PRO A 263 11.17 -41.68 -13.28
N PHE A 264 10.89 -42.91 -12.83
CA PHE A 264 11.07 -43.32 -11.43
C PHE A 264 12.52 -43.66 -11.05
N ARG A 265 13.41 -43.84 -12.03
CA ARG A 265 14.84 -44.12 -11.82
C ARG A 265 15.68 -42.85 -11.59
N MET A 266 15.26 -41.68 -12.06
CA MET A 266 16.04 -40.44 -11.94
C MET A 266 16.05 -39.86 -10.51
N PHE A 267 14.93 -39.92 -9.78
CA PHE A 267 14.89 -39.49 -8.37
C PHE A 267 15.61 -40.47 -7.43
N LYS A 268 15.52 -41.78 -7.68
CA LYS A 268 16.36 -42.79 -7.00
C LYS A 268 17.85 -42.61 -7.33
N SER A 269 18.20 -42.17 -8.54
CA SER A 269 19.58 -41.89 -8.97
C SER A 269 20.18 -40.67 -8.26
N LEU A 270 19.42 -39.59 -8.10
CA LEU A 270 19.88 -38.42 -7.35
C LEU A 270 19.99 -38.71 -5.85
N GLY A 271 18.99 -39.38 -5.28
CA GLY A 271 19.02 -39.84 -3.88
C GLY A 271 20.19 -40.77 -3.60
N ASN A 272 20.45 -41.75 -4.48
CA ASN A 272 21.59 -42.66 -4.35
C ASN A 272 22.93 -41.94 -4.57
N ARG A 273 22.99 -40.93 -5.44
CA ARG A 273 24.20 -40.10 -5.62
C ARG A 273 24.49 -39.23 -4.41
N LEU A 274 23.46 -38.62 -3.82
CA LEU A 274 23.56 -37.90 -2.54
C LEU A 274 23.98 -38.84 -1.42
N GLN A 275 23.35 -40.02 -1.31
CA GLN A 275 23.67 -41.02 -0.29
C GLN A 275 25.08 -41.62 -0.48
N TYR A 276 25.54 -41.76 -1.72
CA TYR A 276 26.93 -42.13 -2.05
C TYR A 276 27.91 -41.02 -1.69
N TYR A 277 27.59 -39.75 -1.98
CA TYR A 277 28.40 -38.59 -1.59
C TYR A 277 28.48 -38.42 -0.06
N TYR A 278 27.36 -38.63 0.64
CA TYR A 278 27.29 -38.70 2.11
C TYR A 278 28.15 -39.83 2.68
N LYS A 279 28.22 -40.99 1.99
CA LYS A 279 29.09 -42.12 2.40
C LYS A 279 30.58 -41.88 2.10
N LEU A 280 30.94 -41.21 1.01
CA LEU A 280 32.34 -40.95 0.64
C LEU A 280 32.96 -39.75 1.33
N HIS A 281 32.17 -38.70 1.59
CA HIS A 281 32.66 -37.46 2.16
C HIS A 281 31.77 -36.94 3.30
N PRO A 282 31.55 -37.75 4.36
CA PRO A 282 30.65 -37.38 5.45
C PRO A 282 31.01 -36.04 6.10
N LEU A 283 32.31 -35.73 6.22
CA LEU A 283 32.79 -34.48 6.78
C LEU A 283 32.50 -33.27 5.88
N ARG A 284 32.68 -33.37 4.55
CA ARG A 284 32.42 -32.23 3.65
C ARG A 284 30.94 -31.90 3.59
N VAL A 285 30.08 -32.92 3.60
CA VAL A 285 28.64 -32.72 3.62
C VAL A 285 28.17 -32.12 4.95
N LEU A 286 28.77 -32.56 6.07
CA LEU A 286 28.56 -31.95 7.39
C LEU A 286 28.96 -30.46 7.37
N PHE A 287 30.12 -30.10 6.81
CA PHE A 287 30.54 -28.69 6.74
C PHE A 287 29.62 -27.84 5.85
N ILE A 288 29.12 -28.39 4.73
CA ILE A 288 28.17 -27.68 3.87
C ILE A 288 26.82 -27.49 4.57
N SER A 289 26.30 -28.53 5.24
CA SER A 289 25.03 -28.42 5.98
C SER A 289 25.16 -27.51 7.20
N LEU A 290 26.30 -27.56 7.90
CA LEU A 290 26.62 -26.67 9.02
C LEU A 290 26.75 -25.23 8.54
N SER A 291 27.43 -24.97 7.43
CA SER A 291 27.56 -23.63 6.84
C SER A 291 26.20 -23.06 6.42
N PHE A 292 25.35 -23.89 5.80
CA PHE A 292 23.98 -23.50 5.46
C PHE A 292 23.14 -23.24 6.71
N GLY A 293 23.22 -24.12 7.72
CA GLY A 293 22.53 -23.95 9.00
C GLY A 293 22.97 -22.71 9.77
N VAL A 294 24.28 -22.43 9.84
CA VAL A 294 24.84 -21.22 10.44
C VAL A 294 24.41 -19.98 9.67
N SER A 295 24.40 -20.03 8.33
CA SER A 295 23.92 -18.90 7.53
C SER A 295 22.44 -18.59 7.78
N VAL A 296 21.60 -19.64 7.88
CA VAL A 296 20.18 -19.49 8.23
C VAL A 296 20.02 -18.97 9.67
N LEU A 297 20.80 -19.46 10.63
CA LEU A 297 20.78 -18.98 12.02
C LEU A 297 21.28 -17.54 12.14
N VAL A 298 22.29 -17.13 11.37
CA VAL A 298 22.75 -15.74 11.32
C VAL A 298 21.67 -14.85 10.73
N ILE A 299 21.05 -15.25 9.61
CA ILE A 299 19.92 -14.52 9.02
C ILE A 299 18.77 -14.42 10.02
N LEU A 300 18.38 -15.52 10.66
CA LEU A 300 17.33 -15.53 11.68
C LEU A 300 17.72 -14.71 12.91
N SER A 301 18.97 -14.69 13.36
CA SER A 301 19.42 -13.88 14.50
C SER A 301 19.51 -12.40 14.16
N VAL A 302 19.89 -12.05 12.92
CA VAL A 302 19.87 -10.67 12.43
C VAL A 302 18.42 -10.22 12.31
N TYR A 303 17.53 -11.08 11.80
CA TYR A 303 16.10 -10.80 11.70
C TYR A 303 15.44 -10.70 13.08
N GLU A 304 15.76 -11.59 14.01
CA GLU A 304 15.29 -11.58 15.39
C GLU A 304 15.91 -10.40 16.17
N SER A 305 17.15 -9.97 15.86
CA SER A 305 17.73 -8.75 16.44
C SER A 305 17.06 -7.50 15.90
N HIS A 306 16.69 -7.47 14.62
CA HIS A 306 15.88 -6.40 14.04
C HIS A 306 14.47 -6.39 14.66
N PHE A 307 13.89 -7.56 14.93
CA PHE A 307 12.55 -7.69 15.50
C PHE A 307 12.51 -7.42 17.01
N ARG A 308 13.52 -7.88 17.77
CA ARG A 308 13.71 -7.52 19.18
C ARG A 308 14.03 -6.05 19.34
N SER A 309 14.81 -5.45 18.42
CA SER A 309 14.97 -4.01 18.36
C SER A 309 13.62 -3.32 18.16
N MET A 310 12.78 -3.83 17.25
CA MET A 310 11.43 -3.30 16.98
C MET A 310 10.44 -3.46 18.16
N SER A 311 10.50 -4.57 18.90
CA SER A 311 9.67 -4.83 20.09
C SER A 311 10.20 -4.11 21.35
N TYR A 312 11.50 -3.84 21.43
CA TYR A 312 12.13 -3.10 22.52
C TYR A 312 11.85 -1.58 22.40
N TYR A 313 11.68 -1.06 21.17
CA TYR A 313 11.22 0.32 20.95
C TYR A 313 9.76 0.57 21.38
N GLN A 314 8.96 -0.50 21.57
CA GLN A 314 7.56 -0.36 22.00
C GLN A 314 7.41 -0.22 23.53
N SER A 315 8.48 -0.36 24.31
CA SER A 315 8.42 -0.33 25.79
C SER A 315 9.48 0.55 26.47
N LEU A 316 10.19 1.41 25.73
CA LEU A 316 10.95 2.50 26.34
C LEU A 316 10.07 3.76 26.33
N ASP A 317 9.21 3.88 27.35
CA ASP A 317 8.94 5.19 27.92
C ASP A 317 10.29 5.67 28.48
N LEU A 318 11.07 6.31 27.60
CA LEU A 318 12.27 7.03 27.99
C LEU A 318 11.85 8.03 29.06
N GLU A 319 12.46 7.94 30.24
CA GLU A 319 12.35 8.98 31.26
C GLU A 319 12.59 10.34 30.58
N PRO A 320 11.87 11.43 30.94
CA PRO A 320 11.89 12.71 30.22
C PRO A 320 13.29 13.30 29.92
N ASN A 321 14.34 12.83 30.60
CA ASN A 321 15.73 13.25 30.44
C ASN A 321 16.50 12.55 29.30
N ASP A 322 15.95 11.56 28.60
CA ASP A 322 16.68 10.81 27.56
C ASP A 322 16.44 11.30 26.11
N TYR A 323 15.54 12.27 25.90
CA TYR A 323 15.33 12.86 24.57
C TYR A 323 16.37 13.95 24.27
N PRO A 324 17.00 13.95 23.07
CA PRO A 324 18.11 14.86 22.75
C PRO A 324 17.72 16.35 22.79
N TYR A 325 16.44 16.67 22.67
CA TYR A 325 15.91 18.04 22.64
C TYR A 325 14.67 18.22 23.54
N ALA A 326 14.60 17.53 24.69
CA ALA A 326 13.43 17.52 25.59
C ALA A 326 12.89 18.92 25.99
N ASP A 327 13.78 19.91 26.09
CA ASP A 327 13.43 21.27 26.49
C ASP A 327 12.73 22.09 25.40
N LEU A 328 12.84 21.69 24.13
CA LEU A 328 12.24 22.43 23.02
C LEU A 328 10.74 22.13 22.95
N LYS A 329 9.95 23.19 22.77
CA LYS A 329 8.47 23.13 22.81
C LYS A 329 7.82 23.58 21.51
N ASN A 330 8.52 24.31 20.66
CA ASN A 330 7.94 24.92 19.46
C ASN A 330 8.57 24.33 18.20
N LEU A 331 7.77 24.03 17.18
CA LEU A 331 8.24 23.56 15.89
C LEU A 331 8.25 24.72 14.89
N VAL A 332 9.40 24.98 14.27
CA VAL A 332 9.48 25.75 13.02
C VAL A 332 9.75 24.77 11.90
N MET A 333 8.79 24.61 10.98
CA MET A 333 8.92 23.72 9.83
C MET A 333 9.13 24.54 8.56
N VAL A 334 10.18 24.25 7.80
CA VAL A 334 10.40 24.85 6.48
C VAL A 334 10.12 23.79 5.42
N ALA A 335 9.09 24.02 4.61
CA ALA A 335 8.73 23.09 3.53
C ALA A 335 9.71 23.23 2.36
N GLY A 336 10.29 22.10 1.96
CA GLY A 336 11.10 21.97 0.75
C GLY A 336 10.27 22.14 -0.53
N HIS A 337 10.91 22.64 -1.58
CA HIS A 337 10.30 22.74 -2.91
C HIS A 337 11.22 22.33 -4.07
N SER A 338 12.51 22.10 -3.81
CA SER A 338 13.53 21.74 -4.79
C SER A 338 14.80 21.25 -4.09
N ILE A 339 15.67 20.58 -4.84
CA ILE A 339 16.91 19.95 -4.37
C ILE A 339 18.09 20.77 -4.87
N TYR A 340 19.01 21.12 -3.97
CA TYR A 340 20.25 21.80 -4.32
C TYR A 340 21.24 20.78 -4.89
N THR A 341 21.66 20.99 -6.14
CA THR A 341 22.45 20.01 -6.90
C THR A 341 23.85 20.47 -7.26
N SER A 342 24.25 21.68 -6.90
CA SER A 342 25.57 22.25 -7.22
C SER A 342 26.71 21.32 -6.77
N SER A 343 27.64 21.06 -7.69
CA SER A 343 28.84 20.25 -7.45
C SER A 343 29.97 21.01 -6.74
N SER A 344 29.96 22.35 -6.83
CA SER A 344 31.01 23.21 -6.27
C SER A 344 30.65 23.85 -4.92
N CYS A 345 29.52 23.44 -4.32
CA CYS A 345 28.99 23.99 -3.07
C CYS A 345 28.72 25.51 -3.07
N GLY A 346 28.77 26.17 -4.24
CA GLY A 346 28.47 27.60 -4.41
C GLY A 346 27.35 27.85 -5.41
N GLY A 347 26.90 29.11 -5.48
CA GLY A 347 25.89 29.55 -6.44
C GLY A 347 24.45 29.21 -6.08
N ALA A 348 24.12 28.99 -4.80
CA ALA A 348 22.76 28.70 -4.36
C ALA A 348 21.72 29.79 -4.73
N ASP A 349 22.17 30.99 -5.09
CA ASP A 349 21.39 32.10 -5.63
C ASP A 349 21.05 31.95 -7.13
N LYS A 350 21.64 30.97 -7.82
CA LYS A 350 21.44 30.70 -9.25
C LYS A 350 20.51 29.53 -9.48
N GLU A 351 19.66 29.62 -10.48
CA GLU A 351 18.67 28.61 -10.85
C GLU A 351 19.31 27.28 -11.31
N ASP A 352 20.49 27.33 -11.93
CA ASP A 352 21.24 26.15 -12.42
C ASP A 352 21.80 25.27 -11.30
N SER A 353 21.86 25.82 -10.08
CA SER A 353 22.33 25.13 -8.89
C SER A 353 21.24 24.32 -8.19
N TRP A 354 20.00 24.39 -8.70
CA TRP A 354 18.84 23.68 -8.18
C TRP A 354 18.24 22.75 -9.24
N PHE A 355 17.71 21.61 -8.80
CA PHE A 355 16.91 20.75 -9.65
C PHE A 355 15.48 21.32 -9.79
N LEU A 356 15.25 22.02 -10.89
CA LEU A 356 13.98 22.72 -11.17
C LEU A 356 13.09 21.93 -12.13
N GLU A 357 11.81 21.75 -11.76
CA GLU A 357 10.77 21.30 -12.68
C GLU A 357 10.48 22.36 -13.76
N PRO A 358 9.88 21.98 -14.92
CA PRO A 358 9.61 22.93 -16.01
C PRO A 358 8.90 24.22 -15.58
N TYR A 359 7.92 24.13 -14.67
CA TYR A 359 7.19 25.30 -14.17
C TYR A 359 7.99 26.15 -13.16
N GLN A 360 9.08 25.63 -12.60
CA GLN A 360 9.96 26.34 -11.67
C GLN A 360 11.12 27.04 -12.41
N LYS A 361 11.29 26.80 -13.72
CA LYS A 361 12.36 27.39 -14.54
C LYS A 361 12.01 28.82 -14.94
N HIS A 362 12.08 29.74 -13.99
CA HIS A 362 11.94 31.17 -14.22
C HIS A 362 12.89 31.97 -13.29
N PRO A 363 13.23 33.22 -13.64
CA PRO A 363 14.11 34.04 -12.81
C PRO A 363 13.56 34.26 -11.40
N GLY A 364 14.44 34.23 -10.40
CA GLY A 364 14.12 34.52 -8.99
C GLY A 364 13.59 33.32 -8.20
N GLN A 365 13.51 32.14 -8.82
CA GLN A 365 13.07 30.92 -8.13
C GLN A 365 14.06 30.48 -7.04
N ALA A 366 15.36 30.49 -7.35
CA ALA A 366 16.41 30.15 -6.39
C ALA A 366 16.41 31.11 -5.19
N ALA A 367 16.25 32.42 -5.45
CA ALA A 367 16.13 33.44 -4.40
C ALA A 367 14.94 33.18 -3.46
N THR A 368 13.83 32.64 -3.99
CA THR A 368 12.67 32.29 -3.16
C THR A 368 12.97 31.11 -2.23
N PHE A 369 13.69 30.09 -2.71
CA PHE A 369 14.14 28.98 -1.85
C PHE A 369 15.09 29.46 -0.75
N LEU A 370 16.02 30.35 -1.08
CA LEU A 370 16.90 30.98 -0.10
C LEU A 370 16.12 31.78 0.95
N ALA A 371 15.08 32.50 0.55
CA ALA A 371 14.21 33.22 1.47
C ALA A 371 13.50 32.27 2.46
N HIS A 372 12.97 31.13 2.00
CA HIS A 372 12.37 30.13 2.91
C HIS A 372 13.38 29.66 3.97
N ILE A 373 14.60 29.33 3.54
CA ILE A 373 15.65 28.83 4.43
C ILE A 373 16.02 29.90 5.46
N GLN A 374 16.27 31.12 5.00
CA GLN A 374 16.67 32.23 5.85
C GLN A 374 15.58 32.59 6.87
N VAL A 375 14.32 32.69 6.45
CA VAL A 375 13.19 32.97 7.36
C VAL A 375 13.03 31.88 8.42
N GLY A 376 13.22 30.61 8.06
CA GLY A 376 13.22 29.51 9.03
C GLY A 376 14.31 29.64 10.10
N VAL A 377 15.54 29.93 9.67
CA VAL A 377 16.68 30.15 10.58
C VAL A 377 16.43 31.37 11.48
N GLU A 378 15.92 32.47 10.93
CA GLU A 378 15.60 33.69 11.69
C GLU A 378 14.48 33.47 12.72
N ASN A 379 13.46 32.67 12.39
CA ASN A 379 12.39 32.32 13.34
C ASN A 379 12.94 31.54 14.55
N VAL A 380 13.82 30.56 14.33
CA VAL A 380 14.44 29.78 15.42
C VAL A 380 15.52 30.55 16.18
N ALA A 381 16.13 31.57 15.56
CA ALA A 381 17.00 32.51 16.27
C ALA A 381 16.21 33.39 17.25
N LYS A 382 14.96 33.74 16.94
CA LYS A 382 14.09 34.56 17.82
C LYS A 382 13.47 33.75 18.96
N ASP A 383 13.30 32.44 18.78
CA ASP A 383 12.71 31.54 19.78
C ASP A 383 13.71 30.47 20.22
N LYS A 384 14.25 30.63 21.43
CA LYS A 384 15.22 29.69 22.02
C LYS A 384 14.63 28.32 22.32
N ASN A 385 13.30 28.20 22.44
CA ASN A 385 12.59 26.95 22.70
C ASN A 385 12.10 26.28 21.40
N ALA A 386 12.43 26.84 20.24
CA ALA A 386 12.05 26.28 18.95
C ALA A 386 13.05 25.24 18.42
N LEU A 387 12.54 24.26 17.70
CA LEU A 387 13.29 23.33 16.86
C LEU A 387 13.00 23.64 15.38
N LEU A 388 14.04 23.84 14.57
CA LEU A 388 13.92 23.99 13.12
C LEU A 388 13.98 22.61 12.47
N LEU A 389 12.96 22.27 11.68
CA LEU A 389 12.97 21.13 10.77
C LEU A 389 12.84 21.61 9.33
N PHE A 390 13.90 21.43 8.53
CA PHE A 390 13.76 21.44 7.07
C PHE A 390 13.09 20.13 6.66
N SER A 391 11.96 20.20 5.96
CA SER A 391 11.18 19.01 5.59
C SER A 391 11.03 18.82 4.09
N GLY A 392 11.24 17.60 3.62
CA GLY A 392 11.05 17.19 2.23
C GLY A 392 12.05 16.13 1.81
N GLY A 393 11.57 15.07 1.15
CA GLY A 393 12.36 13.89 0.84
C GLY A 393 13.08 13.89 -0.50
N GLU A 394 13.58 12.72 -0.90
CA GLU A 394 14.28 12.47 -2.17
C GLU A 394 13.29 12.40 -3.35
N THR A 395 12.60 13.49 -3.64
CA THR A 395 11.43 13.47 -4.54
C THR A 395 11.77 13.41 -6.04
N ARG A 396 13.05 13.52 -6.43
CA ARG A 396 13.49 13.66 -7.83
C ARG A 396 14.59 12.67 -8.20
N LYS A 397 14.24 11.69 -9.06
CA LYS A 397 15.18 10.67 -9.56
C LYS A 397 16.46 11.27 -10.14
N ASN A 398 16.32 12.32 -10.96
CA ASN A 398 17.42 12.92 -11.70
C ASN A 398 18.26 13.90 -10.87
N ALA A 399 17.83 14.26 -9.65
CA ALA A 399 18.63 15.07 -8.73
C ALA A 399 19.64 14.22 -7.91
N GLY A 400 19.55 12.89 -8.01
CA GLY A 400 20.30 11.94 -7.18
C GLY A 400 19.64 11.69 -5.82
N PRO A 401 20.28 10.89 -4.95
CA PRO A 401 19.75 10.51 -3.63
C PRO A 401 19.97 11.66 -2.63
N ARG A 402 19.36 12.81 -2.91
CA ARG A 402 19.43 14.02 -2.09
C ARG A 402 18.02 14.47 -1.75
N SER A 403 17.76 14.67 -0.46
CA SER A 403 16.46 15.17 -0.01
C SER A 403 16.39 16.70 -0.14
N GLU A 404 15.17 17.21 -0.29
CA GLU A 404 14.93 18.66 -0.25
C GLU A 404 15.35 19.24 1.11
N ALA A 405 15.10 18.51 2.20
CA ALA A 405 15.49 18.87 3.55
C ALA A 405 17.02 19.01 3.75
N GLN A 406 17.80 18.00 3.34
CA GLN A 406 19.26 18.07 3.40
C GLN A 406 19.81 19.21 2.55
N SER A 407 19.22 19.43 1.38
CA SER A 407 19.59 20.54 0.49
C SER A 407 19.47 21.88 1.20
N TYR A 408 18.36 22.11 1.89
CA TYR A 408 18.09 23.36 2.61
C TYR A 408 19.06 23.54 3.79
N TRP A 409 19.31 22.47 4.55
CA TRP A 409 20.28 22.47 5.64
C TRP A 409 21.70 22.81 5.16
N ALA A 410 22.15 22.16 4.08
CA ALA A 410 23.48 22.37 3.51
C ALA A 410 23.66 23.79 2.96
N VAL A 411 22.61 24.35 2.34
CA VAL A 411 22.62 25.74 1.88
C VAL A 411 22.73 26.71 3.07
N ALA A 412 21.94 26.52 4.12
CA ALA A 412 22.04 27.34 5.34
C ALA A 412 23.44 27.31 5.96
N GLU A 413 24.06 26.12 6.01
CA GLU A 413 25.42 25.95 6.50
C GLU A 413 26.43 26.70 5.61
N SER A 414 26.36 26.49 4.29
CA SER A 414 27.29 27.12 3.33
C SER A 414 27.21 28.65 3.32
N LYS A 415 26.03 29.21 3.61
CA LYS A 415 25.80 30.66 3.70
C LYS A 415 26.18 31.22 5.08
N GLY A 416 26.56 30.37 6.03
CA GLY A 416 26.91 30.78 7.38
C GLY A 416 25.73 31.34 8.17
N TRP A 417 24.48 31.01 7.80
CA TRP A 417 23.29 31.61 8.43
C TRP A 417 23.05 31.15 9.87
N PHE A 418 23.69 30.06 10.28
CA PHE A 418 23.74 29.66 11.69
C PHE A 418 24.65 30.55 12.56
N GLY A 419 25.44 31.46 11.95
CA GLY A 419 26.64 32.06 12.50
C GLY A 419 26.50 33.14 13.58
N ASN A 420 25.30 33.46 14.07
CA ASN A 420 25.13 34.46 15.15
C ASN A 420 24.88 33.85 16.53
N GLU A 421 24.40 32.60 16.60
CA GLU A 421 24.26 31.84 17.84
C GLU A 421 24.50 30.35 17.54
N ALA A 422 25.54 29.76 18.14
CA ALA A 422 25.79 28.32 18.02
C ALA A 422 24.54 27.48 18.38
N SER A 423 23.67 28.01 19.25
CA SER A 423 22.39 27.42 19.65
C SER A 423 21.47 27.08 18.47
N VAL A 424 21.47 27.89 17.40
CA VAL A 424 20.53 27.72 16.27
C VAL A 424 20.92 26.52 15.43
N LYS A 425 22.23 26.33 15.17
CA LYS A 425 22.72 25.15 14.43
C LYS A 425 22.33 23.86 15.13
N TRP A 426 22.51 23.79 16.46
CA TRP A 426 22.22 22.60 17.25
C TRP A 426 20.73 22.27 17.28
N ARG A 427 19.84 23.27 17.18
CA ARG A 427 18.39 23.09 17.14
C ARG A 427 17.83 23.05 15.71
N THR A 428 18.66 22.76 14.71
CA THR A 428 18.25 22.67 13.31
C THR A 428 18.54 21.28 12.73
N LEU A 429 17.50 20.52 12.42
CA LEU A 429 17.57 19.17 11.85
C LEU A 429 16.72 19.04 10.57
N THR A 430 16.66 17.82 10.03
CA THR A 430 15.96 17.47 8.80
C THR A 430 14.85 16.45 9.05
N GLU A 431 13.80 16.56 8.23
CA GLU A 431 12.76 15.56 8.00
C GLU A 431 12.82 15.20 6.51
N GLU A 432 13.24 13.98 6.18
CA GLU A 432 13.68 13.63 4.82
C GLU A 432 12.74 12.69 4.05
N HIS A 433 11.50 12.52 4.50
CA HIS A 433 10.58 11.55 3.90
C HIS A 433 9.32 12.18 3.32
N ALA A 434 9.00 13.43 3.62
CA ALA A 434 7.80 14.07 3.10
C ALA A 434 7.83 14.22 1.57
N ARG A 435 6.76 13.80 0.91
CA ARG A 435 6.60 13.84 -0.57
C ARG A 435 5.68 14.96 -1.02
N ASP A 436 4.88 15.51 -0.11
CA ASP A 436 4.03 16.66 -0.37
C ASP A 436 3.88 17.57 0.85
N SER A 437 3.09 18.64 0.69
CA SER A 437 2.88 19.65 1.73
C SER A 437 2.15 19.14 2.97
N PHE A 438 1.30 18.12 2.83
CA PHE A 438 0.61 17.54 3.98
C PHE A 438 1.57 16.69 4.79
N GLU A 439 2.34 15.83 4.11
CA GLU A 439 3.41 15.05 4.72
C GLU A 439 4.49 15.94 5.32
N ASN A 440 4.84 17.08 4.71
CA ASN A 440 5.79 18.01 5.32
C ASN A 440 5.35 18.38 6.74
N LEU A 441 4.07 18.70 6.92
CA LEU A 441 3.52 19.08 8.22
C LEU A 441 3.46 17.87 9.16
N LEU A 442 2.74 16.82 8.77
CA LEU A 442 2.49 15.67 9.63
C LEU A 442 3.79 14.95 10.03
N PHE A 443 4.72 14.79 9.09
CA PHE A 443 6.00 14.11 9.36
C PHE A 443 6.90 14.98 10.22
N SER A 444 6.88 16.31 10.07
CA SER A 444 7.64 17.20 10.95
C SER A 444 7.09 17.21 12.38
N VAL A 445 5.76 17.15 12.56
CA VAL A 445 5.14 16.99 13.88
C VAL A 445 5.61 15.69 14.53
N CYS A 446 5.63 14.59 13.76
CA CYS A 446 6.10 13.33 14.29
C CYS A 446 7.61 13.35 14.59
N ARG A 447 8.42 13.89 13.68
CA ARG A 447 9.86 14.03 13.86
C ARG A 447 10.21 14.90 15.07
N PHE A 448 9.40 15.93 15.35
CA PHE A 448 9.54 16.74 16.56
C PHE A 448 9.31 15.90 17.82
N ARG A 449 8.26 15.07 17.86
CA ARG A 449 8.01 14.15 18.97
C ARG A 449 9.19 13.20 19.15
N GLU A 450 9.70 12.57 18.09
CA GLU A 450 10.87 11.67 18.16
C GLU A 450 12.10 12.32 18.82
N LEU A 451 12.27 13.63 18.63
CA LEU A 451 13.45 14.37 19.09
C LEU A 451 13.28 14.97 20.51
N THR A 452 12.04 15.26 20.91
CA THR A 452 11.74 16.02 22.14
C THR A 452 10.93 15.24 23.17
N GLY A 453 10.39 14.08 22.80
CA GLY A 453 9.49 13.27 23.63
C GLY A 453 8.09 13.83 23.78
N THR A 454 7.82 15.05 23.30
CA THR A 454 6.50 15.70 23.40
C THR A 454 6.06 16.25 22.05
N TYR A 455 4.76 16.45 21.85
CA TYR A 455 4.27 17.12 20.65
C TYR A 455 4.47 18.64 20.75
N PRO A 456 4.63 19.34 19.61
CA PRO A 456 4.90 20.77 19.64
C PRO A 456 3.70 21.54 20.23
N GLN A 457 3.98 22.50 21.11
CA GLN A 457 3.00 23.43 21.65
C GLN A 457 2.60 24.48 20.62
N ASN A 458 3.55 24.90 19.78
CA ASN A 458 3.32 25.84 18.68
C ASN A 458 3.95 25.31 17.41
N ILE A 459 3.29 25.51 16.26
CA ILE A 459 3.84 25.17 14.94
C ILE A 459 3.91 26.45 14.11
N THR A 460 5.08 26.81 13.63
CA THR A 460 5.28 27.85 12.62
C THR A 460 5.70 27.19 11.30
N VAL A 461 4.89 27.34 10.26
CA VAL A 461 5.24 26.84 8.92
C VAL A 461 5.84 27.96 8.07
N VAL A 462 6.97 27.68 7.45
CA VAL A 462 7.64 28.55 6.47
C VAL A 462 7.49 27.96 5.08
N SER A 463 6.84 28.69 4.17
CA SER A 463 6.65 28.28 2.78
C SER A 463 6.23 29.49 1.92
N TYR A 464 5.72 29.27 0.71
CA TYR A 464 5.22 30.37 -0.14
C TYR A 464 3.97 31.05 0.43
N ASP A 465 3.88 32.38 0.37
CA ASP A 465 2.71 33.16 0.80
C ASP A 465 1.38 32.59 0.28
N PHE A 466 1.34 32.28 -1.02
CA PHE A 466 0.11 31.78 -1.66
C PHE A 466 -0.36 30.43 -1.11
N LYS A 467 0.50 29.68 -0.39
CA LYS A 467 0.18 28.37 0.21
C LYS A 467 -0.34 28.49 1.64
N GLU A 468 -0.40 29.69 2.23
CA GLU A 468 -0.81 29.93 3.61
C GLU A 468 -2.16 29.28 3.91
N GLU A 469 -3.18 29.57 3.10
CA GLU A 469 -4.52 29.05 3.35
C GLU A 469 -4.57 27.51 3.30
N ARG A 470 -3.78 26.87 2.42
CA ARG A 470 -3.71 25.41 2.39
C ARG A 470 -3.11 24.85 3.68
N PHE A 471 -2.04 25.44 4.20
CA PHE A 471 -1.44 24.97 5.44
C PHE A 471 -2.32 25.29 6.66
N ALA A 472 -2.74 26.53 6.80
CA ALA A 472 -3.47 27.04 7.96
C ALA A 472 -4.92 26.56 8.03
N GLN A 473 -5.61 26.38 6.90
CA GLN A 473 -7.03 26.03 6.89
C GLN A 473 -7.32 24.59 6.50
N LEU A 474 -6.45 23.95 5.69
CA LEU A 474 -6.66 22.56 5.27
C LEU A 474 -5.76 21.60 6.06
N HIS A 475 -4.44 21.70 5.95
CA HIS A 475 -3.52 20.74 6.56
C HIS A 475 -3.56 20.77 8.09
N ARG A 476 -3.54 21.96 8.70
CA ARG A 476 -3.72 22.14 10.15
C ARG A 476 -5.04 21.54 10.62
N SER A 477 -6.14 21.83 9.91
CA SER A 477 -7.47 21.30 10.23
C SER A 477 -7.52 19.78 10.10
N ALA A 478 -6.88 19.20 9.07
CA ALA A 478 -6.81 17.76 8.84
C ALA A 478 -6.13 17.02 10.00
N ILE A 479 -5.07 17.61 10.57
CA ILE A 479 -4.44 17.10 11.80
C ILE A 479 -5.10 17.66 13.09
N ARG A 480 -6.18 18.45 12.97
CA ARG A 480 -6.89 19.14 14.06
C ARG A 480 -5.98 19.90 15.05
N PHE A 481 -4.87 20.45 14.57
CA PHE A 481 -3.97 21.21 15.43
C PHE A 481 -4.62 22.58 15.79
N PRO A 482 -4.54 23.07 17.05
CA PRO A 482 -5.23 24.28 17.46
C PRO A 482 -4.83 25.51 16.64
N GLU A 483 -5.81 26.31 16.20
CA GLU A 483 -5.57 27.50 15.39
C GLU A 483 -4.77 28.57 16.14
N SER A 484 -5.02 28.75 17.44
CA SER A 484 -4.29 29.69 18.30
C SER A 484 -2.79 29.40 18.43
N ASN A 485 -2.38 28.18 18.09
CA ASN A 485 -1.03 27.66 18.26
C ASN A 485 -0.35 27.39 16.90
N PHE A 486 -1.01 27.74 15.79
CA PHE A 486 -0.49 27.54 14.45
C PHE A 486 -0.22 28.88 13.76
N PHE A 487 1.04 29.08 13.37
CA PHE A 487 1.53 30.30 12.75
C PHE A 487 2.06 30.00 11.35
N TYR A 488 2.03 31.01 10.49
CA TYR A 488 2.53 30.92 9.13
C TYR A 488 3.49 32.07 8.83
N SER A 489 4.63 31.75 8.24
CA SER A 489 5.63 32.70 7.75
C SER A 489 5.78 32.49 6.25
N GLY A 490 5.01 33.25 5.48
CA GLY A 490 5.09 33.21 4.03
C GLY A 490 6.35 33.92 3.51
N THR A 491 6.88 33.43 2.39
CA THR A 491 7.76 34.24 1.54
C THR A 491 7.16 34.40 0.14
N PRO A 492 7.39 35.55 -0.52
CA PRO A 492 6.78 35.85 -1.81
C PRO A 492 7.32 34.94 -2.92
N ALA A 493 6.43 34.55 -3.83
CA ALA A 493 6.84 33.96 -5.11
C ALA A 493 7.54 35.01 -5.98
N SER A 494 8.38 34.56 -6.92
CA SER A 494 8.94 35.47 -7.93
C SER A 494 7.82 36.22 -8.68
N PRO A 495 8.03 37.50 -9.06
CA PRO A 495 7.03 38.26 -9.82
C PRO A 495 6.58 37.55 -11.11
N ALA A 496 7.50 36.84 -11.77
CA ALA A 496 7.24 36.12 -13.02
C ALA A 496 6.27 34.93 -12.86
N ALA A 497 6.17 34.36 -11.67
CA ALA A 497 5.36 33.17 -11.40
C ALA A 497 4.13 33.43 -10.52
N LYS A 498 4.00 34.63 -9.93
CA LYS A 498 3.00 34.93 -8.89
C LYS A 498 1.57 34.57 -9.31
N GLU A 499 1.13 34.98 -10.50
CA GLU A 499 -0.22 34.73 -10.98
C GLU A 499 -0.46 33.24 -11.29
N ALA A 500 0.45 32.61 -12.05
CA ALA A 500 0.37 31.20 -12.37
C ALA A 500 0.41 30.30 -11.13
N ALA A 501 1.23 30.68 -10.13
CA ALA A 501 1.34 29.99 -8.86
C ALA A 501 0.05 30.10 -8.04
N ALA A 502 -0.58 31.28 -7.98
CA ALA A 502 -1.87 31.47 -7.30
C ALA A 502 -2.97 30.62 -7.95
N LYS A 503 -3.04 30.58 -9.29
CA LYS A 503 -4.01 29.75 -10.02
C LYS A 503 -3.76 28.25 -9.81
N GLY A 504 -2.50 27.83 -9.88
CA GLY A 504 -2.12 26.44 -9.62
C GLY A 504 -2.42 26.02 -8.19
N GLU A 505 -2.22 26.92 -7.21
CA GLU A 505 -2.53 26.65 -5.81
C GLU A 505 -4.04 26.50 -5.56
N ALA A 506 -4.89 27.32 -6.20
CA ALA A 506 -6.35 27.19 -6.07
C ALA A 506 -6.83 25.78 -6.45
N LEU A 507 -6.26 25.19 -7.51
CA LEU A 507 -6.55 23.81 -7.91
C LEU A 507 -6.04 22.79 -6.87
N VAL A 508 -4.84 22.97 -6.33
CA VAL A 508 -4.32 22.02 -5.34
C VAL A 508 -5.11 22.11 -4.02
N ARG A 509 -5.57 23.30 -3.65
CA ARG A 509 -6.47 23.48 -2.51
C ARG A 509 -7.80 22.76 -2.71
N SER A 510 -8.42 22.85 -3.88
CA SER A 510 -9.66 22.12 -4.14
C SER A 510 -9.46 20.60 -4.02
N GLN A 511 -8.30 20.10 -4.44
CA GLN A 511 -7.94 18.69 -4.25
C GLN A 511 -7.82 18.30 -2.76
N PHE A 512 -7.17 19.12 -1.93
CA PHE A 512 -7.08 18.85 -0.49
C PHE A 512 -8.38 19.11 0.28
N LEU A 513 -9.30 19.90 -0.26
CA LEU A 513 -10.66 20.01 0.29
C LEU A 513 -11.43 18.69 0.12
N GLU A 514 -11.27 18.02 -1.02
CA GLU A 514 -11.92 16.73 -1.31
C GLU A 514 -11.19 15.54 -0.67
N ASP A 515 -9.87 15.64 -0.52
CA ASP A 515 -8.99 14.61 0.03
C ASP A 515 -7.99 15.22 1.03
N PRO A 516 -8.43 15.49 2.28
CA PRO A 516 -7.63 16.22 3.28
C PRO A 516 -6.29 15.56 3.64
N TYR A 517 -6.17 14.25 3.43
CA TYR A 517 -4.99 13.46 3.76
C TYR A 517 -4.16 13.08 2.51
N GLY A 518 -4.62 13.46 1.30
CA GLY A 518 -3.94 13.16 0.05
C GLY A 518 -3.79 11.66 -0.21
N CYS A 519 -4.81 10.86 0.12
CA CYS A 519 -4.81 9.40 -0.01
C CYS A 519 -5.40 8.89 -1.33
N ARG A 520 -6.01 9.76 -2.14
CA ARG A 520 -6.75 9.39 -3.34
C ARG A 520 -6.39 10.28 -4.52
N GLY A 521 -6.84 9.86 -5.71
CA GLY A 521 -6.80 10.67 -6.92
C GLY A 521 -5.42 11.22 -7.29
N SER A 522 -5.38 12.50 -7.70
CA SER A 522 -4.15 13.16 -8.19
C SER A 522 -3.10 13.37 -7.09
N LEU A 523 -3.52 13.61 -5.85
CA LEU A 523 -2.62 13.81 -4.71
C LEU A 523 -1.86 12.52 -4.38
N TRP A 524 -2.56 11.39 -4.30
CA TRP A 524 -1.95 10.09 -4.09
C TRP A 524 -0.97 9.70 -5.20
N ARG A 525 -1.37 9.85 -6.47
CA ARG A 525 -0.47 9.58 -7.61
C ARG A 525 0.77 10.46 -7.59
N LYS A 526 0.62 11.73 -7.18
CA LYS A 526 1.74 12.65 -7.00
C LYS A 526 2.68 12.19 -5.89
N LYS A 527 2.18 11.66 -4.77
CA LYS A 527 3.01 11.07 -3.70
C LYS A 527 3.78 9.85 -4.22
N LEU A 528 3.11 8.91 -4.89
CA LEU A 528 3.75 7.73 -5.49
C LEU A 528 4.86 8.11 -6.48
N GLY A 529 4.61 9.11 -7.34
CA GLY A 529 5.61 9.59 -8.30
C GLY A 529 6.80 10.33 -7.67
N ARG A 530 6.69 10.71 -6.39
CA ARG A 530 7.72 11.44 -5.62
C ARG A 530 8.46 10.54 -4.63
N ASP A 531 8.40 9.23 -4.82
CA ASP A 531 9.28 8.26 -4.16
C ASP A 531 10.09 7.45 -5.19
N PRO A 532 10.93 8.10 -6.02
CA PRO A 532 11.69 7.43 -7.07
C PRO A 532 12.75 6.44 -6.56
N PHE A 533 13.07 6.50 -5.27
CA PHE A 533 14.08 5.65 -4.63
C PHE A 533 13.46 4.59 -3.70
N HIS A 534 12.14 4.50 -3.63
CA HIS A 534 11.40 3.54 -2.80
C HIS A 534 11.88 3.55 -1.33
N ARG A 535 12.01 4.74 -0.76
CA ARG A 535 12.47 4.94 0.62
C ARG A 535 11.42 4.41 1.58
N SER A 536 11.82 3.57 2.53
CA SER A 536 10.95 3.19 3.65
C SER A 536 10.62 4.42 4.49
N ILE A 537 9.33 4.72 4.67
CA ILE A 537 8.87 5.84 5.50
C ILE A 537 8.91 5.38 6.97
N PRO A 538 9.64 6.08 7.86
CA PRO A 538 9.82 5.65 9.24
C PRO A 538 8.59 5.90 10.13
N TYR A 539 7.66 6.75 9.69
CA TYR A 539 6.47 7.12 10.46
C TYR A 539 5.31 6.12 10.23
N PRO A 540 4.47 5.85 11.25
CA PRO A 540 4.40 6.53 12.55
C PRO A 540 5.21 5.87 13.68
N ASN A 541 6.24 5.06 13.39
CA ASN A 541 6.91 4.27 14.43
C ASN A 541 7.45 5.09 15.62
N GLY A 542 7.85 6.34 15.40
CA GLY A 542 8.29 7.26 16.45
C GLY A 542 7.20 8.06 17.16
N CYS A 543 5.93 7.89 16.78
CA CYS A 543 4.76 8.67 17.23
C CYS A 543 3.51 7.78 17.35
N PRO A 544 3.56 6.73 18.19
CA PRO A 544 2.46 5.78 18.32
C PRO A 544 1.12 6.44 18.69
N GLU A 545 1.15 7.56 19.40
CA GLU A 545 -0.03 8.30 19.88
C GLU A 545 -0.86 8.89 18.72
N ILE A 546 -0.26 9.07 17.55
CA ILE A 546 -0.94 9.53 16.32
C ILE A 546 -0.92 8.49 15.19
N ASP A 547 -0.62 7.22 15.48
CA ASP A 547 -0.61 6.13 14.48
C ASP A 547 -1.94 6.05 13.70
N GLY A 548 -3.06 6.21 14.40
CA GLY A 548 -4.37 6.22 13.77
C GLY A 548 -4.58 7.37 12.78
N LEU A 549 -3.95 8.53 13.00
CA LEU A 549 -4.00 9.67 12.07
C LEU A 549 -3.24 9.36 10.77
N PHE A 550 -2.09 8.67 10.86
CA PHE A 550 -1.32 8.24 9.69
C PHE A 550 -2.05 7.19 8.85
N LYS A 551 -2.88 6.35 9.47
CA LYS A 551 -3.67 5.31 8.79
C LYS A 551 -5.01 5.84 8.26
N TYR A 552 -5.36 7.09 8.57
CA TYR A 552 -6.67 7.63 8.24
C TYR A 552 -6.71 8.27 6.84
N CYS A 553 -7.69 7.84 6.04
CA CYS A 553 -7.89 8.31 4.67
C CYS A 553 -9.38 8.55 4.36
N GLY A 554 -9.99 9.45 5.14
CA GLY A 554 -11.39 9.87 5.01
C GLY A 554 -11.56 11.31 4.50
N GLN A 555 -12.78 11.66 4.08
CA GLN A 555 -13.13 13.05 3.68
C GLN A 555 -13.44 13.95 4.89
N THR A 556 -13.78 13.35 6.04
CA THR A 556 -14.02 14.08 7.28
C THR A 556 -12.71 14.23 8.07
N LEU A 557 -12.70 15.12 9.07
CA LEU A 557 -11.58 15.18 10.01
C LEU A 557 -11.44 13.86 10.79
N TYR A 558 -10.20 13.51 11.13
CA TYR A 558 -9.87 12.30 11.86
C TYR A 558 -10.67 12.27 13.18
N PRO A 559 -11.38 11.19 13.52
CA PRO A 559 -12.25 11.16 14.69
C PRO A 559 -11.55 10.71 15.99
N GLY A 560 -10.37 10.10 15.92
CA GLY A 560 -9.66 9.59 17.10
C GLY A 560 -9.17 10.70 18.02
N SER A 561 -8.67 10.35 19.22
CA SER A 561 -8.02 11.32 20.11
C SER A 561 -6.66 11.73 19.53
N LEU A 562 -6.30 12.99 19.69
CA LEU A 562 -4.97 13.50 19.38
C LEU A 562 -4.32 14.11 20.63
N PRO A 563 -2.98 14.10 20.73
CA PRO A 563 -2.26 14.58 21.91
C PRO A 563 -2.40 16.08 22.23
N TRP A 564 -2.96 16.85 21.29
CA TRP A 564 -3.16 18.31 21.39
C TRP A 564 -4.65 18.70 21.42
N ASP A 565 -5.55 17.74 21.61
CA ASP A 565 -6.99 18.00 21.80
C ASP A 565 -7.31 18.69 23.14
#